data_AF-A0A6I9NGB3-F1
#
_entry.id   AF-A0A6I9NGB3-F1
#
_cell.length_a   1.000
_cell.length_b   1.000
_cell.length_c   1.000
_cell.angle_alpha   90.00
_cell.angle_beta   90.00
_cell.angle_gamma   90.00
#
_symmetry.space_group_name_H-M   'P 1'
#
loop_
_entity.id
_entity.type
_entity.pdbx_description
1 polymer ?
#
loop_
_entity_poly.entity_id
_entity_poly.type
_entity_poly.pdbx_seq_one_letter_code
_entity_poly.pdbx_strand_id
1 'polypeptide(L)'
;MRSETDLNDDFKKQDVSLLDFLKMFPRMFVHLLLSPLFLMLVLAQCCFSSVIAGLATFLNKFLERQYSASLAYSSLLVGAVNLPAVAVGMLMGGVIMKRAGLSLKTIPRFSAAMLTTSTLLFVPLFFMGCPTQKVSEVNHFQNAQYRSLALCYSNCSCPASAFNPVCGSDGVEYISPCHAGCTNFTKDPNNTHRVQLYTSCRCMSGGQSARPAPCPNNCPHLMLPVILVISLASLIACLTHNPMYMMVLRCVSSEEKSFAIGIQFLLMRVLAWLPAPALFGTAIDTSCIWWKRVCGRKFSCGYYDNNILRNRYENLSL
;
A
#
# COMPACT_ATOMS: atom_id res chain seq x y z
N MET A 1 -5.88 60.42 -33.49
CA MET A 1 -5.14 61.03 -32.36
C MET A 1 -6.14 61.38 -31.28
N ARG A 2 -5.80 61.06 -30.01
CA ARG A 2 -6.61 61.07 -28.76
C ARG A 2 -7.55 59.86 -28.57
N SER A 3 -7.46 59.03 -27.53
CA SER A 3 -6.39 58.69 -26.57
C SER A 3 -6.77 57.35 -25.92
N GLU A 4 -5.79 56.44 -25.82
CA GLU A 4 -5.84 55.13 -25.17
C GLU A 4 -5.93 55.21 -23.63
N THR A 5 -7.01 55.77 -23.06
CA THR A 5 -7.09 55.94 -21.59
C THR A 5 -8.31 55.34 -20.87
N ASP A 6 -9.19 54.59 -21.55
CA ASP A 6 -10.40 54.00 -20.91
C ASP A 6 -10.35 52.47 -20.69
N LEU A 7 -9.18 51.84 -20.76
CA LEU A 7 -9.04 50.37 -20.63
C LEU A 7 -8.22 49.91 -19.41
N ASN A 8 -8.12 50.76 -18.37
CA ASN A 8 -7.24 50.47 -17.23
C ASN A 8 -7.90 50.60 -15.84
N ASP A 9 -9.23 50.61 -15.73
CA ASP A 9 -9.93 50.82 -14.45
C ASP A 9 -10.80 49.64 -13.97
N ASP A 10 -10.34 48.40 -14.12
CA ASP A 10 -11.01 47.26 -13.45
C ASP A 10 -10.11 46.11 -12.99
N PHE A 11 -8.90 46.44 -12.52
CA PHE A 11 -8.06 45.54 -11.72
C PHE A 11 -7.62 46.20 -10.41
N LYS A 12 -8.53 46.90 -9.73
CA LYS A 12 -8.37 47.15 -8.29
C LYS A 12 -8.67 45.86 -7.55
N LYS A 13 -7.64 45.01 -7.40
CA LYS A 13 -7.60 44.04 -6.29
C LYS A 13 -7.74 44.85 -5.01
N GLN A 14 -8.92 44.83 -4.41
CA GLN A 14 -9.12 45.38 -3.09
C GLN A 14 -8.25 44.56 -2.13
N ASP A 15 -7.24 45.17 -1.54
CA ASP A 15 -6.39 44.56 -0.50
C ASP A 15 -7.28 44.32 0.72
N VAL A 16 -7.95 43.17 0.75
CA VAL A 16 -8.74 42.73 1.89
C VAL A 16 -7.76 42.50 3.05
N SER A 17 -7.97 43.22 4.15
CA SER A 17 -7.19 43.05 5.37
C SER A 17 -7.28 41.59 5.86
N LEU A 18 -6.16 41.03 6.33
CA LEU A 18 -6.08 39.67 6.86
C LEU A 18 -7.12 39.40 7.96
N LEU A 19 -7.41 40.42 8.79
CA LEU A 19 -8.43 40.35 9.84
C LEU A 19 -9.85 40.24 9.28
N ASP A 20 -10.12 40.92 8.16
CA ASP A 20 -11.43 40.85 7.51
C ASP A 20 -11.59 39.50 6.80
N PHE A 21 -10.53 38.98 6.18
CA PHE A 21 -10.51 37.62 5.65
C PHE A 21 -10.76 36.57 6.74
N LEU A 22 -10.11 36.68 7.91
CA LEU A 22 -10.32 35.74 9.04
C LEU A 22 -11.76 35.78 9.57
N LYS A 23 -12.41 36.95 9.58
CA LYS A 23 -13.83 37.07 9.95
C LYS A 23 -14.76 36.46 8.89
N MET A 24 -14.41 36.58 7.61
CA MET A 24 -15.18 36.00 6.50
C MET A 24 -14.98 34.49 6.34
N PHE A 25 -13.82 33.97 6.77
CA PHE A 25 -13.43 32.56 6.66
C PHE A 25 -14.50 31.55 7.10
N PRO A 26 -15.06 31.60 8.34
CA PRO A 26 -16.03 30.60 8.78
C PRO A 26 -17.30 30.61 7.94
N ARG A 27 -17.74 31.80 7.50
CA ARG A 27 -18.91 31.94 6.62
C ARG A 27 -18.66 31.31 5.25
N MET A 28 -17.51 31.63 4.64
CA MET A 28 -17.12 31.07 3.34
C MET A 28 -16.92 29.55 3.42
N PHE A 29 -16.33 29.06 4.52
CA PHE A 29 -16.10 27.65 4.76
C PHE A 29 -17.42 26.88 4.86
N VAL A 30 -18.36 27.36 5.68
CA VAL A 30 -19.69 26.75 5.84
C VAL A 30 -20.49 26.83 4.54
N HIS A 31 -20.43 27.95 3.82
CA HIS A 31 -21.07 28.10 2.52
C HIS A 31 -20.61 27.03 1.51
N LEU A 32 -19.30 26.80 1.39
CA LEU A 32 -18.76 25.78 0.49
C LEU A 32 -19.09 24.37 0.96
N LEU A 33 -19.04 24.07 2.26
CA LEU A 33 -19.41 22.74 2.77
C LEU A 33 -20.91 22.42 2.60
N LEU A 34 -21.77 23.44 2.66
CA LEU A 34 -23.21 23.29 2.44
C LEU A 34 -23.57 23.24 0.96
N SER A 35 -22.64 23.54 0.05
CA SER A 35 -22.85 23.37 -1.39
C SER A 35 -22.82 21.88 -1.75
N PRO A 36 -23.96 21.30 -2.15
CA PRO A 36 -24.07 19.85 -2.35
C PRO A 36 -23.18 19.34 -3.47
N LEU A 37 -23.01 20.11 -4.55
CA LEU A 37 -22.16 19.74 -5.68
C LEU A 37 -20.68 19.76 -5.29
N PHE A 38 -20.23 20.79 -4.57
CA PHE A 38 -18.85 20.88 -4.11
C PHE A 38 -18.52 19.72 -3.16
N LEU A 39 -19.38 19.50 -2.15
CA LEU A 39 -19.17 18.44 -1.17
C LEU A 39 -19.13 17.04 -1.82
N MET A 40 -20.05 16.73 -2.73
CA MET A 40 -20.03 15.43 -3.44
C MET A 40 -18.75 15.24 -4.26
N LEU A 41 -18.25 16.28 -4.93
CA LEU A 41 -17.00 16.20 -5.70
C LEU A 41 -15.80 15.97 -4.80
N VAL A 42 -15.73 16.69 -3.67
CA VAL A 42 -14.64 16.52 -2.70
C VAL A 42 -14.69 15.12 -2.07
N LEU A 43 -15.87 14.62 -1.69
CA LEU A 43 -16.02 13.28 -1.14
C LEU A 43 -15.62 12.20 -2.15
N ALA A 44 -16.04 12.32 -3.42
CA ALA A 44 -15.62 11.41 -4.48
C ALA A 44 -14.09 11.41 -4.67
N GLN A 45 -13.46 12.59 -4.61
CA GLN A 45 -11.99 12.67 -4.64
C GLN A 45 -11.33 12.12 -3.37
N CYS A 46 -11.97 12.24 -2.20
CA CYS A 46 -11.46 11.64 -0.97
C CYS A 46 -11.44 10.12 -1.08
N CYS A 47 -12.51 9.49 -1.59
CA CYS A 47 -12.56 8.05 -1.83
C CYS A 47 -11.47 7.59 -2.83
N PHE A 48 -11.31 8.31 -3.93
CA PHE A 48 -10.25 8.03 -4.89
C PHE A 48 -8.85 8.17 -4.25
N SER A 49 -8.64 9.24 -3.50
CA SER A 49 -7.36 9.53 -2.85
C SER A 49 -7.05 8.58 -1.69
N SER A 50 -8.05 8.00 -1.01
CA SER A 50 -7.81 7.04 0.08
C SER A 50 -7.20 5.75 -0.44
N VAL A 51 -7.66 5.26 -1.59
CA VAL A 51 -7.08 4.08 -2.25
C VAL A 51 -5.62 4.35 -2.62
N ILE A 52 -5.34 5.50 -3.25
CA ILE A 52 -3.96 5.89 -3.59
C ILE A 52 -3.08 5.98 -2.35
N ALA A 53 -3.55 6.61 -1.27
CA ALA A 53 -2.79 6.75 -0.03
C ALA A 53 -2.48 5.38 0.61
N GLY A 54 -3.45 4.47 0.63
CA GLY A 54 -3.28 3.10 1.13
C GLY A 54 -2.27 2.30 0.32
N LEU A 55 -2.41 2.30 -1.01
CA LEU A 55 -1.49 1.65 -1.94
C LEU A 55 -0.08 2.25 -1.83
N ALA A 56 0.07 3.57 -1.90
CA ALA A 56 1.38 4.22 -1.83
C ALA A 56 2.14 3.92 -0.54
N THR A 57 1.44 3.76 0.59
CA THR A 57 2.06 3.52 1.89
C THR A 57 2.49 2.06 2.06
N PHE A 58 1.67 1.10 1.62
CA PHE A 58 1.84 -0.31 1.98
C PHE A 58 2.10 -1.26 0.82
N LEU A 59 2.06 -0.82 -0.44
CA LEU A 59 2.24 -1.70 -1.60
C LEU A 59 3.60 -2.42 -1.57
N ASN A 60 4.67 -1.73 -1.19
CA ASN A 60 6.00 -2.35 -1.04
C ASN A 60 5.99 -3.50 -0.03
N LYS A 61 5.36 -3.26 1.13
CA LYS A 61 5.22 -4.24 2.22
C LYS A 61 4.32 -5.40 1.80
N PHE A 62 3.24 -5.10 1.07
CA PHE A 62 2.36 -6.12 0.51
C PHE A 62 3.12 -7.04 -0.44
N LEU A 63 3.89 -6.49 -1.40
CA LEU A 63 4.69 -7.30 -2.33
C LEU A 63 5.77 -8.12 -1.61
N GLU A 64 6.45 -7.52 -0.63
CA GLU A 64 7.44 -8.22 0.21
C GLU A 64 6.83 -9.44 0.91
N ARG A 65 5.64 -9.30 1.51
CA ARG A 65 5.01 -10.37 2.29
C ARG A 65 4.29 -11.39 1.43
N GLN A 66 3.56 -10.93 0.42
CA GLN A 66 2.77 -11.80 -0.45
C GLN A 66 3.64 -12.65 -1.37
N TYR A 67 4.81 -12.17 -1.78
CA TYR A 67 5.69 -12.90 -2.72
C TYR A 67 7.04 -13.31 -2.12
N SER A 68 7.26 -13.05 -0.83
CA SER A 68 8.56 -13.26 -0.15
C SER A 68 9.73 -12.62 -0.89
N ALA A 69 9.47 -11.48 -1.53
CA ALA A 69 10.46 -10.71 -2.27
C ALA A 69 11.34 -9.88 -1.34
N SER A 70 12.52 -9.49 -1.80
CA SER A 70 13.38 -8.60 -1.03
C SER A 70 12.80 -7.18 -0.99
N LEU A 71 13.02 -6.47 0.11
CA LEU A 71 12.56 -5.08 0.29
C LEU A 71 13.04 -4.17 -0.85
N ALA A 72 14.29 -4.34 -1.29
CA ALA A 72 14.88 -3.57 -2.37
C ALA A 72 14.17 -3.83 -3.71
N TYR A 73 13.85 -5.09 -4.02
CA TYR A 73 13.19 -5.45 -5.27
C TYR A 73 11.74 -4.95 -5.32
N SER A 74 10.98 -5.13 -4.24
CA SER A 74 9.61 -4.60 -4.14
C SER A 74 9.57 -3.07 -4.31
N SER A 75 10.47 -2.37 -3.60
CA SER A 75 10.57 -0.90 -3.69
C SER A 75 10.96 -0.43 -5.09
N LEU A 76 11.87 -1.15 -5.75
CA LEU A 76 12.26 -0.86 -7.13
C LEU A 76 11.09 -1.02 -8.08
N LEU A 77 10.29 -2.09 -7.98
CA LEU A 77 9.15 -2.30 -8.88
C LEU A 77 8.06 -1.24 -8.69
N VAL A 78 7.74 -0.86 -7.45
CA VAL A 78 6.77 0.21 -7.20
C VAL A 78 7.30 1.55 -7.76
N GLY A 79 8.58 1.85 -7.51
CA GLY A 79 9.21 3.07 -7.99
C GLY A 79 9.38 3.15 -9.51
N ALA A 80 9.71 2.04 -10.17
CA ALA A 80 10.03 2.00 -11.59
C ALA A 80 8.83 1.67 -12.49
N VAL A 81 7.79 1.03 -11.97
CA VAL A 81 6.62 0.60 -12.75
C VAL A 81 5.36 1.35 -12.34
N ASN A 82 5.02 1.34 -11.04
CA ASN A 82 3.75 1.91 -10.58
C ASN A 82 3.76 3.45 -10.59
N LEU A 83 4.79 4.10 -10.06
CA LEU A 83 4.86 5.57 -10.04
C LEU A 83 4.85 6.20 -11.45
N PRO A 84 5.61 5.69 -12.44
CA PRO A 84 5.52 6.19 -13.81
C PRO A 84 4.14 5.98 -14.42
N ALA A 85 3.49 4.84 -14.18
CA ALA A 85 2.15 4.57 -14.69
C ALA A 85 1.12 5.57 -14.13
N VAL A 86 1.21 5.92 -12.85
CA VAL A 86 0.40 6.98 -12.21
C VAL A 86 0.66 8.34 -12.87
N ALA A 87 1.92 8.72 -13.07
CA ALA A 87 2.28 9.99 -13.70
C ALA A 87 1.75 10.09 -15.14
N VAL A 88 1.90 9.02 -15.94
CA VAL A 88 1.35 8.93 -17.30
C VAL A 88 -0.16 9.04 -17.27
N GLY A 89 -0.84 8.35 -16.34
CA GLY A 89 -2.29 8.44 -16.17
C GLY A 89 -2.76 9.87 -15.88
N MET A 90 -2.09 10.58 -14.95
CA MET A 90 -2.42 11.97 -14.66
C MET A 90 -2.24 12.88 -15.88
N LEU A 91 -1.09 12.76 -16.58
CA LEU A 91 -0.80 13.56 -17.78
C LEU A 91 -1.83 13.29 -18.90
N MET A 92 -2.10 12.02 -19.19
CA MET A 92 -3.07 11.60 -20.19
C MET A 92 -4.48 12.10 -19.85
N GLY A 93 -4.87 12.07 -18.56
CA GLY A 93 -6.15 12.63 -18.10
C GLY A 93 -6.27 14.12 -18.38
N GLY A 94 -5.18 14.88 -18.22
CA GLY A 94 -5.11 16.30 -18.58
C GLY A 94 -5.19 16.53 -20.09
N VAL A 95 -4.49 15.72 -20.88
CA VAL A 95 -4.55 15.78 -22.35
C VAL A 95 -5.94 15.47 -22.87
N ILE A 96 -6.60 14.43 -22.35
CA ILE A 96 -7.99 14.08 -22.68
C ILE A 96 -8.93 15.23 -22.34
N MET A 97 -8.79 15.80 -21.14
CA MET A 97 -9.59 16.95 -20.71
C MET A 97 -9.45 18.15 -21.67
N LYS A 98 -8.22 18.43 -22.13
CA LYS A 98 -7.93 19.53 -23.07
C LYS A 98 -8.41 19.25 -24.50
N ARG A 99 -8.18 18.04 -25.03
CA ARG A 99 -8.46 17.70 -26.44
C ARG A 99 -9.91 17.30 -26.69
N ALA A 100 -10.52 16.52 -25.80
CA ALA A 100 -11.89 16.05 -25.96
C ALA A 100 -12.93 17.09 -25.54
N GLY A 101 -12.52 18.21 -24.95
CA GLY A 101 -13.42 19.30 -24.55
C GLY A 101 -14.54 18.83 -23.62
N LEU A 102 -14.22 17.99 -22.63
CA LEU A 102 -15.23 17.32 -21.81
C LEU A 102 -16.17 18.33 -21.13
N SER A 103 -17.47 18.15 -21.38
CA SER A 103 -18.53 18.96 -20.77
C SER A 103 -18.74 18.62 -19.29
N LEU A 104 -19.35 19.52 -18.52
CA LEU A 104 -19.71 19.28 -17.11
C LEU A 104 -20.58 18.02 -16.89
N LYS A 105 -21.37 17.64 -17.90
CA LYS A 105 -22.21 16.43 -17.86
C LYS A 105 -21.42 15.17 -18.27
N THR A 106 -20.37 15.33 -19.07
CA THR A 106 -19.56 14.21 -19.59
C THR A 106 -18.49 13.78 -18.59
N ILE A 107 -17.87 14.73 -17.87
CA ILE A 107 -16.83 14.44 -16.86
C ILE A 107 -17.24 13.36 -15.86
N PRO A 108 -18.39 13.45 -15.14
CA PRO A 108 -18.76 12.44 -14.16
C PRO A 108 -19.00 11.06 -14.79
N ARG A 109 -19.55 11.00 -16.02
CA ARG A 109 -19.73 9.73 -16.74
C ARG A 109 -18.40 9.10 -17.14
N PHE A 110 -17.47 9.92 -17.62
CA PHE A 110 -16.10 9.49 -17.94
C PHE A 110 -15.40 8.98 -16.68
N SER A 111 -15.43 9.75 -15.58
CA SER A 111 -14.80 9.34 -14.32
C SER A 111 -15.39 8.05 -13.77
N ALA A 112 -16.72 7.90 -13.77
CA ALA A 112 -17.38 6.67 -13.34
C ALA A 112 -16.94 5.47 -14.20
N ALA A 113 -16.94 5.60 -15.53
CA ALA A 113 -16.52 4.53 -16.43
C ALA A 113 -15.06 4.09 -16.18
N MET A 114 -14.14 5.04 -16.00
CA MET A 114 -12.73 4.74 -15.76
C MET A 114 -12.49 4.13 -14.37
N LEU A 115 -13.16 4.61 -13.32
CA LEU A 115 -13.07 4.03 -11.98
C LEU A 115 -13.69 2.63 -11.93
N THR A 116 -14.83 2.39 -12.59
CA THR A 116 -15.40 1.05 -12.73
C THR A 116 -14.46 0.12 -13.49
N THR A 117 -13.81 0.60 -14.54
CA THR A 117 -12.82 -0.21 -15.28
C THR A 117 -11.61 -0.53 -14.40
N SER A 118 -11.12 0.43 -13.61
CA SER A 118 -10.01 0.23 -12.68
C SER A 118 -10.35 -0.79 -11.59
N THR A 119 -11.51 -0.68 -10.95
CA THR A 119 -11.98 -1.63 -9.92
C THR A 119 -12.14 -3.04 -10.48
N LEU A 120 -12.65 -3.21 -11.71
CA LEU A 120 -12.70 -4.51 -12.37
C LEU A 120 -11.32 -5.14 -12.58
N LEU A 121 -10.26 -4.34 -12.77
CA LEU A 121 -8.89 -4.85 -12.89
C LEU A 121 -8.28 -5.29 -11.55
N PHE A 122 -8.80 -4.83 -10.41
CA PHE A 122 -8.37 -5.33 -9.09
C PHE A 122 -8.96 -6.71 -8.77
N VAL A 123 -10.11 -7.10 -9.35
CA VAL A 123 -10.75 -8.41 -9.12
C VAL A 123 -9.83 -9.63 -9.33
N PRO A 124 -9.06 -9.77 -10.42
CA PRO A 124 -8.14 -10.91 -10.58
C PRO A 124 -7.06 -10.99 -9.50
N LEU A 125 -6.71 -9.89 -8.83
CA LEU A 125 -5.66 -9.86 -7.80
C LEU A 125 -6.04 -10.68 -6.57
N PHE A 126 -7.33 -10.88 -6.29
CA PHE A 126 -7.80 -11.78 -5.22
C PHE A 126 -7.34 -13.23 -5.40
N PHE A 127 -7.12 -13.65 -6.65
CA PHE A 127 -6.71 -15.01 -6.98
C PHE A 127 -5.19 -15.11 -7.20
N MET A 128 -4.53 -14.00 -7.54
CA MET A 128 -3.10 -13.94 -7.79
C MET A 128 -2.32 -13.68 -6.49
N GLY A 129 -1.88 -14.75 -5.82
CA GLY A 129 -0.93 -14.60 -4.72
C GLY A 129 -0.48 -15.92 -4.12
N CYS A 130 0.51 -15.86 -3.25
CA CYS A 130 1.14 -17.04 -2.69
C CYS A 130 0.36 -17.65 -1.53
N PRO A 131 0.41 -18.99 -1.37
CA PRO A 131 -0.08 -19.62 -0.16
C PRO A 131 0.73 -19.17 1.05
N THR A 132 0.11 -19.21 2.24
CA THR A 132 0.81 -18.96 3.51
C THR A 132 1.88 -20.01 3.70
N GLN A 133 3.11 -19.56 3.94
CA GLN A 133 4.26 -20.45 4.12
C GLN A 133 4.11 -21.29 5.39
N LYS A 134 4.52 -22.56 5.34
CA LYS A 134 4.50 -23.46 6.51
C LYS A 134 5.63 -23.09 7.46
N VAL A 135 5.27 -22.59 8.63
CA VAL A 135 6.19 -22.19 9.70
C VAL A 135 5.88 -23.00 10.94
N SER A 136 6.91 -23.67 11.43
CA SER A 136 6.82 -24.53 12.60
C SER A 136 6.40 -23.74 13.85
N GLU A 137 5.49 -24.31 14.64
CA GLU A 137 4.93 -23.72 15.88
C GLU A 137 4.12 -22.43 15.70
N VAL A 138 3.90 -22.00 14.45
CA VAL A 138 3.09 -20.82 14.13
C VAL A 138 1.80 -21.23 13.44
N ASN A 139 1.91 -21.84 12.26
CA ASN A 139 0.75 -22.32 11.48
C ASN A 139 0.89 -23.79 11.07
N HIS A 140 2.03 -24.41 11.38
CA HIS A 140 2.26 -25.83 11.19
C HIS A 140 2.66 -26.46 12.52
N PHE A 141 1.69 -27.12 13.17
CA PHE A 141 1.90 -27.91 14.37
C PHE A 141 1.98 -29.39 13.94
N GLN A 142 3.17 -29.97 13.99
CA GLN A 142 3.33 -31.41 13.73
C GLN A 142 2.63 -32.18 14.86
N ASN A 143 1.52 -32.85 14.54
CA ASN A 143 0.79 -33.68 15.49
C ASN A 143 1.22 -35.16 15.38
N ALA A 144 1.47 -35.75 16.56
CA ALA A 144 1.28 -37.16 16.91
C ALA A 144 2.39 -38.21 16.73
N GLN A 145 3.63 -37.91 16.31
CA GLN A 145 4.70 -38.94 16.31
C GLN A 145 6.04 -38.53 16.94
N TYR A 146 6.31 -37.23 17.08
CA TYR A 146 7.42 -36.72 17.87
C TYR A 146 6.87 -35.98 19.08
N ARG A 147 7.23 -36.46 20.28
CA ARG A 147 7.01 -35.76 21.56
C ARG A 147 7.28 -34.27 21.35
N SER A 148 6.24 -33.45 21.49
CA SER A 148 6.24 -31.97 21.53
C SER A 148 7.50 -31.33 20.93
N LEU A 149 7.42 -30.69 19.77
CA LEU A 149 8.56 -29.99 19.14
C LEU A 149 9.33 -29.06 20.10
N ALA A 150 8.64 -28.47 21.09
CA ALA A 150 9.25 -27.71 22.18
C ALA A 150 10.26 -28.50 23.04
N LEU A 151 10.15 -29.83 23.13
CA LEU A 151 11.09 -30.74 23.78
C LEU A 151 12.34 -31.02 22.93
N CYS A 152 12.27 -30.81 21.61
CA CYS A 152 13.42 -31.09 20.74
C CYS A 152 14.53 -30.04 20.92
N TYR A 153 14.15 -28.76 21.05
CA TYR A 153 15.07 -27.66 21.30
C TYR A 153 15.06 -27.18 22.76
N SER A 154 14.34 -27.84 23.67
CA SER A 154 14.27 -27.45 25.09
C SER A 154 15.64 -27.36 25.76
N ASN A 155 16.59 -28.21 25.33
CA ASN A 155 17.95 -28.24 25.85
C ASN A 155 18.84 -27.10 25.29
N CYS A 156 18.34 -26.30 24.34
CA CYS A 156 19.10 -25.26 23.68
C CYS A 156 18.84 -23.84 24.24
N SER A 157 17.99 -23.69 25.27
CA SER A 157 17.68 -22.40 25.92
C SER A 157 17.51 -21.24 24.91
N CYS A 158 16.79 -21.50 23.82
CA CYS A 158 16.66 -20.56 22.71
C CYS A 158 15.96 -19.28 23.18
N PRO A 159 16.51 -18.09 22.91
CA PRO A 159 15.86 -16.86 23.32
C PRO A 159 14.59 -16.63 22.50
N ALA A 160 13.50 -16.27 23.18
CA ALA A 160 12.20 -16.01 22.55
C ALA A 160 12.22 -14.86 21.53
N SER A 161 13.26 -14.01 21.56
CA SER A 161 13.49 -12.93 20.60
C SER A 161 14.33 -13.33 19.40
N ALA A 162 14.91 -14.55 19.36
CA ALA A 162 15.70 -15.00 18.23
C ALA A 162 14.84 -15.08 16.97
N PHE A 163 15.25 -14.36 15.94
CA PHE A 163 14.60 -14.39 14.63
C PHE A 163 15.68 -14.42 13.55
N ASN A 164 15.92 -15.59 12.99
CA ASN A 164 16.81 -15.82 11.86
C ASN A 164 16.26 -17.00 11.05
N PRO A 165 15.23 -16.78 10.20
CA PRO A 165 14.47 -17.85 9.59
C PRO A 165 15.35 -18.78 8.76
N VAL A 166 15.13 -20.08 8.93
CA VAL A 166 15.84 -21.13 8.19
C VAL A 166 14.85 -22.10 7.56
N CYS A 167 15.16 -22.56 6.35
CA CYS A 167 14.36 -23.56 5.66
C CYS A 167 14.93 -24.95 5.90
N GLY A 168 14.13 -25.82 6.53
CA GLY A 168 14.46 -27.22 6.74
C GLY A 168 14.46 -28.01 5.44
N SER A 169 15.14 -29.16 5.44
CA SER A 169 15.12 -30.11 4.32
C SER A 169 13.74 -30.75 4.11
N ASP A 170 12.87 -30.66 5.10
CA ASP A 170 11.47 -31.07 5.07
C ASP A 170 10.53 -30.02 4.44
N GLY A 171 11.07 -28.88 4.01
CA GLY A 171 10.30 -27.78 3.41
C GLY A 171 9.47 -26.97 4.41
N VAL A 172 9.77 -27.11 5.71
CA VAL A 172 9.17 -26.30 6.78
C VAL A 172 10.14 -25.21 7.21
N GLU A 173 9.64 -24.00 7.43
CA GLU A 173 10.44 -22.91 7.97
C GLU A 173 10.43 -22.90 9.50
N TYR A 174 11.60 -22.62 10.08
CA TYR A 174 11.81 -22.49 11.51
C TYR A 174 12.24 -21.06 11.83
N ILE A 175 11.76 -20.51 12.96
CA ILE A 175 11.99 -19.13 13.38
C ILE A 175 13.48 -18.81 13.55
N SER A 176 14.28 -19.81 13.97
CA SER A 176 15.73 -19.70 14.07
C SER A 176 16.41 -21.07 13.96
N PRO A 177 17.72 -21.14 13.66
CA PRO A 177 18.45 -22.42 13.67
C PRO A 177 18.44 -23.11 15.04
N CYS A 178 18.29 -22.34 16.13
CA CYS A 178 18.15 -22.88 17.49
C CYS A 178 16.81 -23.61 17.66
N HIS A 179 15.70 -23.01 17.19
CA HIS A 179 14.38 -23.64 17.22
C HIS A 179 14.29 -24.86 16.28
N ALA A 180 15.14 -24.93 15.24
CA ALA A 180 15.33 -26.12 14.42
C ALA A 180 16.22 -27.20 15.10
N GLY A 181 16.84 -26.89 16.24
CA GLY A 181 17.70 -27.79 17.00
C GLY A 181 19.04 -28.11 16.34
N CYS A 182 19.56 -27.22 15.49
CA CYS A 182 20.83 -27.40 14.79
C CYS A 182 22.02 -27.14 15.73
N THR A 183 23.03 -28.02 15.69
CA THR A 183 24.24 -27.89 16.52
C THR A 183 25.49 -27.55 15.72
N ASN A 184 25.48 -27.78 14.40
CA ASN A 184 26.62 -27.54 13.51
C ASN A 184 26.23 -26.61 12.35
N PHE A 185 27.25 -26.00 11.74
CA PHE A 185 27.08 -25.19 10.55
C PHE A 185 28.32 -25.23 9.66
N THR A 186 28.13 -25.08 8.36
CA THR A 186 29.19 -24.92 7.37
C THR A 186 29.22 -23.48 6.88
N LYS A 187 30.42 -22.96 6.61
CA LYS A 187 30.64 -21.61 6.07
C LYS A 187 30.96 -21.69 4.58
N ASP A 188 30.64 -20.62 3.87
CA ASP A 188 31.00 -20.46 2.46
C ASP A 188 32.54 -20.38 2.31
N PRO A 189 33.15 -21.19 1.42
CA PRO A 189 34.60 -21.17 1.20
C PRO A 189 35.12 -19.82 0.66
N ASN A 190 34.29 -19.06 -0.05
CA ASN A 190 34.66 -17.76 -0.62
C ASN A 190 34.33 -16.58 0.33
N ASN A 191 33.50 -16.80 1.35
CA ASN A 191 33.14 -15.78 2.32
C ASN A 191 32.88 -16.38 3.71
N THR A 192 33.90 -16.36 4.55
CA THR A 192 33.90 -16.96 5.90
C THR A 192 32.91 -16.30 6.88
N HIS A 193 32.28 -15.19 6.50
CA HIS A 193 31.21 -14.53 7.26
C HIS A 193 29.81 -15.05 6.90
N ARG A 194 29.66 -15.81 5.82
CA ARG A 194 28.38 -16.39 5.39
C ARG A 194 28.29 -17.85 5.80
N VAL A 195 27.27 -18.17 6.60
CA VAL A 195 26.86 -19.56 6.83
C VAL A 195 26.20 -20.05 5.55
N GLN A 196 26.55 -21.25 5.10
CA GLN A 196 26.00 -21.88 3.90
C GLN A 196 24.91 -22.89 4.26
N LEU A 197 25.12 -23.68 5.31
CA LEU A 197 24.20 -24.72 5.74
C LEU A 197 24.31 -24.94 7.25
N TYR A 198 23.17 -25.06 7.92
CA TYR A 198 23.09 -25.61 9.27
C TYR A 198 22.90 -27.12 9.19
N THR A 199 23.59 -27.87 10.04
CA THR A 199 23.56 -29.33 10.07
C THR A 199 23.32 -29.86 11.49
N SER A 200 23.02 -31.16 11.59
CA SER A 200 22.66 -31.83 12.84
C SER A 200 21.41 -31.22 13.51
N CYS A 201 20.42 -30.82 12.70
CA CYS A 201 19.15 -30.27 13.17
C CYS A 201 18.22 -31.40 13.63
N ARG A 202 17.85 -31.42 14.92
CA ARG A 202 17.09 -32.51 15.55
C ARG A 202 15.57 -32.38 15.40
N CYS A 203 15.06 -31.20 15.07
CA CYS A 203 13.62 -30.90 15.16
C CYS A 203 12.89 -31.00 13.81
N MET A 204 13.48 -31.70 12.85
CA MET A 204 12.97 -31.81 11.48
C MET A 204 12.66 -33.27 11.13
N SER A 205 11.65 -33.47 10.30
CA SER A 205 11.21 -34.81 9.88
C SER A 205 11.93 -35.23 8.60
N GLY A 206 12.87 -36.18 8.69
CA GLY A 206 13.48 -36.80 7.50
C GLY A 206 14.69 -36.07 6.90
N GLY A 207 15.22 -35.04 7.56
CA GLY A 207 16.46 -34.36 7.17
C GLY A 207 17.17 -33.72 8.35
N GLN A 208 18.50 -33.59 8.30
CA GLN A 208 19.32 -33.01 9.37
C GLN A 208 19.96 -31.67 9.01
N SER A 209 19.57 -31.09 7.87
CA SER A 209 20.16 -29.84 7.37
C SER A 209 19.12 -28.77 7.09
N ALA A 210 19.45 -27.52 7.39
CA ALA A 210 18.62 -26.34 7.15
C ALA A 210 19.42 -25.22 6.46
N ARG A 211 18.80 -24.52 5.52
CA ARG A 211 19.43 -23.41 4.78
C ARG A 211 19.19 -22.07 5.50
N PRO A 212 20.17 -21.15 5.53
CA PRO A 212 20.07 -19.83 6.15
C PRO A 212 19.28 -18.85 5.29
N ALA A 213 18.04 -19.20 4.99
CA ALA A 213 17.10 -18.38 4.24
C ALA A 213 15.67 -18.85 4.53
N PRO A 214 14.67 -17.99 4.32
CA PRO A 214 13.28 -18.42 4.28
C PRO A 214 13.04 -19.53 3.25
N CYS A 215 12.03 -20.36 3.45
CA CYS A 215 11.70 -21.36 2.43
C CYS A 215 11.27 -20.71 1.12
N PRO A 216 11.69 -21.26 -0.04
CA PRO A 216 11.29 -20.74 -1.33
C PRO A 216 9.78 -20.96 -1.54
N ASN A 217 9.12 -19.93 -2.04
CA ASN A 217 7.73 -20.03 -2.47
C ASN A 217 7.66 -20.37 -3.97
N ASN A 218 6.64 -21.10 -4.41
CA ASN A 218 6.49 -21.55 -5.81
C ASN A 218 5.80 -20.51 -6.74
N CYS A 219 5.56 -19.30 -6.24
CA CYS A 219 4.75 -18.26 -6.87
C CYS A 219 5.47 -16.92 -7.18
N PRO A 220 6.82 -16.80 -7.20
CA PRO A 220 7.47 -15.52 -7.49
C PRO A 220 7.15 -15.02 -8.91
N HIS A 221 6.81 -15.93 -9.83
CA HIS A 221 6.39 -15.58 -11.19
C HIS A 221 5.11 -14.75 -11.25
N LEU A 222 4.25 -14.79 -10.22
CA LEU A 222 3.01 -14.01 -10.14
C LEU A 222 3.24 -12.54 -9.75
N MET A 223 4.38 -12.22 -9.15
CA MET A 223 4.69 -10.86 -8.68
C MET A 223 4.71 -9.83 -9.82
N LEU A 224 5.35 -10.16 -10.94
CA LEU A 224 5.46 -9.28 -12.10
C LEU A 224 4.09 -9.01 -12.77
N PRO A 225 3.27 -10.03 -13.07
CA PRO A 225 1.89 -9.82 -13.51
C PRO A 225 1.07 -8.95 -12.54
N VAL A 226 1.17 -9.18 -11.23
CA VAL A 226 0.41 -8.40 -10.25
C VAL A 226 0.81 -6.93 -10.24
N ILE A 227 2.11 -6.60 -10.23
CA ILE A 227 2.51 -5.19 -10.28
C ILE A 227 2.09 -4.51 -11.59
N LEU A 228 2.10 -5.23 -12.71
CA LEU A 228 1.63 -4.70 -13.99
C LEU A 228 0.13 -4.42 -13.97
N VAL A 229 -0.67 -5.33 -13.42
CA VAL A 229 -2.13 -5.14 -13.26
C VAL A 229 -2.42 -3.97 -12.32
N ILE A 230 -1.78 -3.89 -11.16
CA ILE A 230 -1.93 -2.77 -10.21
C ILE A 230 -1.55 -1.45 -10.88
N SER A 231 -0.46 -1.43 -11.66
CA SER A 231 0.01 -0.24 -12.37
C SER A 231 -0.93 0.18 -13.49
N LEU A 232 -1.48 -0.77 -14.25
CA LEU A 232 -2.50 -0.51 -15.27
C LEU A 232 -3.80 0.02 -14.64
N ALA A 233 -4.26 -0.60 -13.55
CA ALA A 233 -5.43 -0.17 -12.81
C ALA A 233 -5.24 1.26 -12.26
N SER A 234 -4.07 1.54 -11.68
CA SER A 234 -3.68 2.86 -11.15
C SER A 234 -3.60 3.92 -12.26
N LEU A 235 -3.05 3.57 -13.43
CA LEU A 235 -3.00 4.46 -14.60
C LEU A 235 -4.41 4.83 -15.04
N ILE A 236 -5.29 3.84 -15.21
CA ILE A 236 -6.69 4.04 -15.62
C ILE A 236 -7.43 4.92 -14.62
N ALA A 237 -7.26 4.67 -13.32
CA ALA A 237 -7.87 5.44 -12.26
C ALA A 237 -7.37 6.90 -12.28
N CYS A 238 -6.06 7.12 -12.46
CA CYS A 238 -5.43 8.44 -12.49
C CYS A 238 -5.81 9.31 -13.70
N LEU A 239 -6.37 8.73 -14.76
CA LEU A 239 -6.96 9.50 -15.88
C LEU A 239 -8.10 10.42 -15.42
N THR A 240 -8.75 10.09 -14.30
CA THR A 240 -9.88 10.85 -13.74
C THR A 240 -9.46 12.04 -12.87
N HIS A 241 -8.20 12.07 -12.41
CA HIS A 241 -7.72 13.07 -11.45
C HIS A 241 -7.88 14.51 -11.96
N ASN A 242 -7.37 14.79 -13.16
CA ASN A 242 -7.45 16.11 -13.80
C ASN A 242 -8.90 16.52 -14.16
N PRO A 243 -9.72 15.66 -14.80
CA PRO A 243 -11.13 15.96 -15.03
C PRO A 243 -11.92 16.30 -13.76
N MET A 244 -11.73 15.54 -12.67
CA MET A 244 -12.38 15.81 -11.39
C MET A 244 -11.92 17.13 -10.77
N TYR A 245 -10.62 17.41 -10.80
CA TYR A 245 -10.07 18.69 -10.33
C TYR A 245 -10.64 19.88 -11.11
N MET A 246 -10.72 19.76 -12.44
CA MET A 246 -11.32 20.79 -13.29
C MET A 246 -12.82 20.96 -13.03
N MET A 247 -13.53 19.91 -12.61
CA MET A 247 -14.94 19.99 -12.24
C MET A 247 -15.13 20.86 -10.99
N VAL A 248 -14.29 20.69 -9.97
CA VAL A 248 -14.31 21.57 -8.78
C VAL A 248 -14.12 23.03 -9.18
N LEU A 249 -13.12 23.33 -10.02
CA LEU A 249 -12.84 24.69 -10.49
C LEU A 249 -13.98 25.33 -11.29
N ARG A 250 -14.80 24.52 -11.97
CA ARG A 250 -15.96 24.99 -12.76
C ARG A 250 -17.23 25.14 -11.91
N CYS A 251 -17.29 24.49 -10.76
CA CYS A 251 -18.45 24.54 -9.86
C CYS A 251 -18.40 25.71 -8.86
N VAL A 252 -17.26 26.37 -8.72
CA VAL A 252 -17.05 27.49 -7.79
C VAL A 252 -16.85 28.80 -8.55
N SER A 253 -17.29 29.91 -7.94
CA SER A 253 -17.12 31.25 -8.48
C SER A 253 -15.62 31.59 -8.62
N SER A 254 -15.26 32.47 -9.56
CA SER A 254 -13.85 32.79 -9.82
C SER A 254 -13.12 33.39 -8.61
N GLU A 255 -13.84 34.07 -7.73
CA GLU A 255 -13.32 34.69 -6.51
C GLU A 255 -13.02 33.66 -5.40
N GLU A 256 -13.77 32.56 -5.36
CA GLU A 256 -13.67 31.53 -4.32
C GLU A 256 -12.75 30.35 -4.70
N LYS A 257 -12.21 30.30 -5.93
CA LYS A 257 -11.43 29.16 -6.46
C LYS A 257 -10.27 28.74 -5.55
N SER A 258 -9.41 29.68 -5.18
CA SER A 258 -8.24 29.40 -4.34
C SER A 258 -8.65 28.90 -2.95
N PHE A 259 -9.73 29.47 -2.42
CA PHE A 259 -10.27 29.08 -1.12
C PHE A 259 -10.88 27.67 -1.16
N ALA A 260 -11.65 27.36 -2.21
CA ALA A 260 -12.22 26.05 -2.46
C ALA A 260 -11.15 24.95 -2.62
N ILE A 261 -10.07 25.22 -3.36
CA ILE A 261 -8.92 24.29 -3.47
C ILE A 261 -8.28 24.06 -2.09
N GLY A 262 -8.13 25.11 -1.27
CA GLY A 262 -7.61 24.99 0.09
C GLY A 262 -8.46 24.06 0.96
N ILE A 263 -9.78 24.23 0.94
CA ILE A 263 -10.72 23.36 1.66
C ILE A 263 -10.68 21.93 1.12
N GLN A 264 -10.69 21.75 -0.20
CA GLN A 264 -10.58 20.45 -0.84
C GLN A 264 -9.31 19.72 -0.38
N PHE A 265 -8.16 20.39 -0.38
CA PHE A 265 -6.89 19.81 0.09
C PHE A 265 -6.93 19.45 1.58
N LEU A 266 -7.47 20.34 2.42
CA LEU A 266 -7.65 20.08 3.85
C LEU A 266 -8.51 18.83 4.08
N LEU A 267 -9.66 18.73 3.40
CA LEU A 267 -10.57 17.59 3.52
C LEU A 267 -9.93 16.30 3.00
N MET A 268 -9.23 16.34 1.86
CA MET A 268 -8.48 15.17 1.37
C MET A 268 -7.43 14.71 2.39
N ARG A 269 -6.72 15.63 3.05
CA ARG A 269 -5.74 15.26 4.07
C ARG A 269 -6.39 14.61 5.28
N VAL A 270 -7.46 15.20 5.80
CA VAL A 270 -8.13 14.73 7.01
C VAL A 270 -8.94 13.45 6.78
N LEU A 271 -9.67 13.36 5.67
CA LEU A 271 -10.62 12.27 5.41
C LEU A 271 -10.03 11.11 4.60
N ALA A 272 -8.94 11.32 3.85
CA ALA A 272 -8.32 10.27 3.04
C ALA A 272 -6.92 9.92 3.52
N TRP A 273 -5.98 10.88 3.53
CA TRP A 273 -4.57 10.59 3.77
C TRP A 273 -4.23 10.22 5.22
N LEU A 274 -4.97 10.71 6.21
CA LEU A 274 -4.81 10.29 7.60
C LEU A 274 -5.42 8.92 7.89
N PRO A 275 -6.71 8.66 7.58
CA PRO A 275 -7.33 7.38 7.92
C PRO A 275 -6.92 6.22 7.01
N ALA A 276 -6.61 6.45 5.73
CA ALA A 276 -6.34 5.34 4.81
C ALA A 276 -5.09 4.53 5.21
N PRO A 277 -3.92 5.12 5.51
CA PRO A 277 -2.80 4.35 6.01
C PRO A 277 -3.10 3.64 7.33
N ALA A 278 -3.89 4.23 8.22
CA ALA A 278 -4.31 3.57 9.46
C ALA A 278 -5.16 2.33 9.16
N LEU A 279 -6.17 2.45 8.29
CA LEU A 279 -7.05 1.34 7.90
C LEU A 279 -6.27 0.22 7.22
N PHE A 280 -5.46 0.53 6.21
CA PHE A 280 -4.59 -0.45 5.55
C PHE A 280 -3.59 -1.08 6.52
N GLY A 281 -3.01 -0.29 7.43
CA GLY A 281 -2.13 -0.78 8.48
C GLY A 281 -2.83 -1.79 9.40
N THR A 282 -4.04 -1.48 9.87
CA THR A 282 -4.83 -2.41 10.69
C THR A 282 -5.24 -3.66 9.92
N ALA A 283 -5.57 -3.55 8.63
CA ALA A 283 -5.90 -4.69 7.79
C ALA A 283 -4.71 -5.64 7.64
N ILE A 284 -3.50 -5.10 7.50
CA ILE A 284 -2.25 -5.88 7.47
C ILE A 284 -1.96 -6.49 8.84
N ASP A 285 -2.02 -5.71 9.92
CA ASP A 285 -1.67 -6.17 11.27
C ASP A 285 -2.63 -7.25 11.78
N THR A 286 -3.90 -7.20 11.38
CA THR A 286 -4.90 -8.22 11.74
C THR A 286 -4.74 -9.54 11.00
N SER A 287 -3.94 -9.58 9.92
CA SER A 287 -3.52 -10.84 9.27
C SER A 287 -2.28 -11.46 9.94
N CYS A 288 -1.75 -10.85 10.99
CA CYS A 288 -0.58 -11.35 11.69
C CYS A 288 -0.85 -12.65 12.45
N ILE A 289 -0.09 -13.70 12.13
CA ILE A 289 -0.14 -15.00 12.82
C ILE A 289 0.94 -15.14 13.90
N TRP A 290 2.03 -14.37 13.82
CA TRP A 290 3.07 -14.38 14.85
C TRP A 290 3.74 -13.02 15.06
N TRP A 291 3.76 -12.58 16.31
CA TRP A 291 4.29 -11.29 16.74
C TRP A 291 5.69 -11.43 17.35
N LYS A 292 6.65 -10.67 16.82
CA LYS A 292 7.93 -10.44 17.49
C LYS A 292 7.70 -9.67 18.78
N ARG A 293 8.30 -10.15 19.86
CA ARG A 293 8.25 -9.50 21.18
C ARG A 293 9.64 -9.03 21.57
N VAL A 294 9.73 -7.77 21.97
CA VAL A 294 10.94 -7.17 22.52
C VAL A 294 10.56 -6.61 23.88
N CYS A 295 11.29 -7.02 24.94
CA CYS A 295 10.99 -6.61 26.32
C CYS A 295 9.53 -6.88 26.75
N GLY A 296 8.95 -8.02 26.33
CA GLY A 296 7.57 -8.41 26.67
C GLY A 296 6.47 -7.68 25.89
N ARG A 297 6.80 -6.64 25.11
CA ARG A 297 5.84 -5.87 24.30
C ARG A 297 5.83 -6.35 22.86
N LYS A 298 4.66 -6.28 22.21
CA LYS A 298 4.53 -6.52 20.77
C LYS A 298 5.30 -5.43 20.03
N PHE A 299 6.20 -5.83 19.13
CA PHE A 299 7.01 -4.90 18.35
C PHE A 299 6.60 -4.88 16.88
N SER A 300 6.79 -6.00 16.18
CA SER A 300 6.40 -6.12 14.78
C SER A 300 5.91 -7.52 14.47
N CYS A 301 5.04 -7.64 13.48
CA CYS A 301 4.60 -8.95 13.02
C CYS A 301 5.70 -9.61 12.18
N GLY A 302 6.09 -10.83 12.55
CA GLY A 302 7.08 -11.63 11.82
C GLY A 302 6.47 -12.43 10.67
N TYR A 303 5.31 -13.04 10.92
CA TYR A 303 4.59 -13.89 9.96
C TYR A 303 3.14 -13.47 9.82
N TYR A 304 2.67 -13.44 8.58
CA TYR A 304 1.31 -13.08 8.20
C TYR A 304 0.63 -14.25 7.51
N ASP A 305 -0.69 -14.33 7.62
CA ASP A 305 -1.49 -15.19 6.75
C ASP A 305 -1.69 -14.50 5.40
N ASN A 306 -1.09 -15.06 4.35
CA ASN A 306 -1.09 -14.46 3.00
C ASN A 306 -2.49 -14.45 2.36
N ASN A 307 -3.39 -15.37 2.73
CA ASN A 307 -4.74 -15.38 2.19
C ASN A 307 -5.59 -14.28 2.81
N ILE A 308 -5.51 -14.13 4.13
CA ILE A 308 -6.23 -13.07 4.86
C ILE A 308 -5.65 -11.70 4.48
N LEU A 309 -4.32 -11.59 4.41
CA LEU A 309 -3.62 -10.36 4.00
C LEU A 309 -4.09 -9.90 2.62
N ARG A 310 -4.02 -10.78 1.61
CA ARG A 310 -4.48 -10.48 0.24
C ARG A 310 -5.94 -10.07 0.21
N ASN A 311 -6.83 -10.88 0.77
CA ASN A 311 -8.26 -10.60 0.69
C ASN A 311 -8.62 -9.25 1.34
N ARG A 312 -8.02 -8.93 2.51
CA ARG A 312 -8.30 -7.65 3.18
C ARG A 312 -7.68 -6.46 2.45
N TYR A 313 -6.44 -6.60 1.97
CA TYR A 313 -5.75 -5.54 1.25
C TYR A 313 -6.44 -5.18 -0.07
N GLU A 314 -6.81 -6.19 -0.86
CA GLU A 314 -7.51 -6.00 -2.13
C GLU A 314 -8.95 -5.52 -1.91
N ASN A 315 -9.65 -5.98 -0.86
CA ASN A 315 -10.99 -5.47 -0.52
C ASN A 315 -11.01 -3.97 -0.19
N LEU A 316 -9.95 -3.45 0.43
CA LEU A 316 -9.81 -2.02 0.72
C LEU A 316 -9.41 -1.20 -0.52
N SER A 317 -8.97 -1.86 -1.59
CA SER A 317 -8.52 -1.24 -2.84
C SER A 317 -9.60 -1.17 -3.91
N LEU A 318 -10.71 -1.89 -3.73
CA LEU A 318 -11.95 -1.82 -4.52
C LEU A 318 -12.83 -0.63 -4.10
#